data_AF-A0A7J5B8R5-F1
#
_entry.id   AF-A0A7J5B8R5-F1
#
_cell.length_a   1.000
_cell.length_b   1.000
_cell.length_c   1.000
_cell.angle_alpha   90.00
_cell.angle_beta   90.00
_cell.angle_gamma   90.00
#
_symmetry.space_group_name_H-M   'P 1'
#
loop_
_entity.id
_entity.type
_entity.pdbx_description
1 polymer ?
#
loop_
_entity_poly.entity_id
_entity_poly.type
_entity_poly.pdbx_seq_one_letter_code
_entity_poly.pdbx_strand_id
1 'polypeptide(L)' 'MNTSSESTSGCAALTTFEYLLDELAAPDSVATHILNTVLIDGQETASWGDITASWMYHLDDGYNFVATHG' A
#
# COMPACT_ATOMS: atom_id res chain seq x y z
N MET A 1 21.43 -30.27 -0.63
CA MET A 1 21.79 -28.85 -0.83
C MET A 1 20.55 -28.04 -0.51
N ASN A 2 20.61 -27.23 0.55
CA ASN A 2 19.48 -26.43 1.01
C ASN A 2 19.76 -24.97 0.60
N THR A 3 19.00 -24.44 -0.34
CA THR A 3 18.94 -23.00 -0.60
C THR A 3 17.47 -22.63 -0.73
N SER A 4 16.77 -22.64 0.40
CA SER A 4 15.54 -21.87 0.54
C SER A 4 15.97 -20.41 0.56
N SER A 5 15.86 -19.74 -0.59
CA SER A 5 15.87 -18.28 -0.61
C SER A 5 14.57 -17.84 0.07
N GLU A 6 14.63 -17.56 1.37
CA GLU A 6 13.55 -16.87 2.06
C GLU A 6 13.54 -15.42 1.55
N SER A 7 12.77 -15.17 0.49
CA SER A 7 12.33 -13.83 0.10
C SER A 7 11.29 -13.35 1.13
N THR A 8 11.70 -13.23 2.39
CA THR A 8 10.82 -12.86 3.51
C THR A 8 10.61 -11.35 3.57
N SER A 9 11.55 -10.54 3.06
CA SER A 9 11.45 -9.08 3.14
C SER A 9 10.30 -8.50 2.29
N GLY A 10 10.00 -9.10 1.14
CA GLY A 10 8.89 -8.64 0.28
C GLY A 10 7.51 -8.97 0.88
N CYS A 11 7.33 -10.19 1.39
CA CYS A 11 6.11 -10.57 2.09
C CYS A 11 5.92 -9.82 3.41
N ALA A 12 7.00 -9.62 4.19
CA ALA A 12 6.93 -8.87 5.45
C ALA A 12 6.52 -7.40 5.24
N ALA A 13 7.01 -6.76 4.18
CA ALA A 13 6.64 -5.40 3.82
C ALA A 13 5.16 -5.31 3.35
N LEU A 14 4.70 -6.24 2.51
CA LEU A 14 3.29 -6.32 2.11
C LEU A 14 2.37 -6.52 3.32
N THR A 15 2.71 -7.44 4.23
CA THR A 15 1.92 -7.66 5.46
C THR A 15 1.90 -6.44 6.38
N THR A 16 2.95 -5.64 6.39
CA THR A 16 3.00 -4.41 7.21
C THR A 16 2.10 -3.33 6.62
N PHE A 17 2.05 -3.22 5.30
CA PHE A 17 1.23 -2.22 4.61
C PHE A 17 -0.26 -2.58 4.64
N GLU A 18 -0.60 -3.86 4.48
CA GLU A 18 -1.97 -4.35 4.66
C GLU A 18 -2.47 -4.09 6.10
N TYR A 19 -1.62 -4.32 7.11
CA TYR A 19 -1.96 -4.01 8.50
C TYR A 19 -2.19 -2.51 8.73
N LEU A 20 -1.39 -1.64 8.09
CA LEU A 20 -1.61 -0.19 8.15
C LEU A 20 -2.98 0.20 7.55
N LEU A 21 -3.38 -0.39 6.43
CA LEU A 21 -4.66 -0.11 5.78
C LEU A 21 -5.84 -0.60 6.61
N ASP A 22 -5.70 -1.74 7.29
CA ASP A 22 -6.68 -2.27 8.23
C ASP A 22 -6.86 -1.35 9.46
N GLU A 23 -5.75 -0.88 10.05
CA GLU A 23 -5.78 0.07 11.18
C GLU A 23 -6.43 1.42 10.79
N LEU A 24 -6.25 1.85 9.54
CA LEU A 24 -6.93 3.02 8.98
C LEU A 24 -8.39 2.76 8.57
N ALA A 25 -8.92 1.55 8.82
CA ALA A 25 -10.25 1.12 8.43
C ALA A 25 -10.55 1.36 6.93
N ALA A 26 -9.54 1.17 6.07
CA ALA A 26 -9.70 1.32 4.64
C ALA A 26 -10.65 0.25 4.08
N PRO A 27 -11.68 0.62 3.29
CA PRO A 27 -12.52 -0.36 2.61
C PRO A 27 -11.71 -1.29 1.70
N ASP A 28 -12.13 -2.53 1.52
CA ASP A 28 -11.50 -3.50 0.61
C ASP A 28 -11.29 -2.92 -0.80
N SER A 29 -12.23 -2.09 -1.29
CA SER A 29 -12.12 -1.42 -2.58
C SER A 29 -10.97 -0.43 -2.63
N VAL A 30 -10.70 0.30 -1.54
CA VAL A 30 -9.57 1.23 -1.42
C VAL A 30 -8.27 0.46 -1.28
N ALA A 31 -8.22 -0.56 -0.41
CA ALA A 31 -7.03 -1.39 -0.25
C ALA A 31 -6.63 -2.07 -1.56
N THR A 32 -7.61 -2.67 -2.25
CA THR A 32 -7.42 -3.27 -3.58
C THR A 32 -6.96 -2.24 -4.60
N HIS A 33 -7.50 -1.02 -4.56
CA HIS A 33 -7.07 0.03 -5.48
C HIS A 33 -5.59 0.36 -5.26
N ILE A 34 -5.20 0.62 -4.00
CA ILE A 34 -3.82 0.93 -3.64
C ILE A 34 -2.88 -0.19 -4.07
N LEU A 35 -3.19 -1.45 -3.72
CA LEU A 35 -2.33 -2.60 -3.99
C LEU A 35 -2.14 -2.92 -5.48
N ASN A 36 -3.05 -2.44 -6.34
CA ASN A 36 -2.97 -2.62 -7.80
C ASN A 36 -2.39 -1.40 -8.53
N THR A 37 -2.09 -0.29 -7.83
CA THR A 37 -1.49 0.89 -8.44
C THR A 37 -0.06 0.60 -8.89
N VAL A 38 0.24 0.89 -10.15
CA VAL A 38 1.57 0.77 -10.72
C VAL A 38 2.10 2.15 -11.14
N LEU A 39 3.38 2.22 -11.50
CA LEU A 39 4.04 3.50 -11.83
C LEU A 39 3.32 4.32 -12.91
N ILE A 40 2.63 3.68 -13.86
CA ILE A 40 1.93 4.37 -14.95
C ILE A 40 0.67 5.12 -14.51
N ASP A 41 0.06 4.68 -13.41
CA ASP A 41 -1.16 5.30 -12.89
C ASP A 41 -0.84 6.69 -12.29
N GLY A 42 0.39 6.87 -11.81
CA GLY A 42 0.85 8.12 -11.25
C GLY A 42 0.31 8.32 -9.83
N GLN A 43 -0.10 9.56 -9.53
CA GLN A 43 -0.64 9.89 -8.21
C GLN A 43 -2.14 9.59 -8.15
N GLU A 44 -2.50 8.66 -7.29
CA GLU A 44 -3.87 8.26 -6.99
C GLU A 44 -4.36 8.88 -5.68
N THR A 45 -5.69 8.93 -5.52
CA THR A 45 -6.35 9.47 -4.32
C THR A 45 -7.61 8.70 -3.99
N ALA A 46 -7.91 8.59 -2.69
CA ALA A 46 -9.19 8.06 -2.20
C ALA A 46 -9.54 8.67 -0.85
N SER A 47 -10.83 8.68 -0.54
CA SER A 47 -11.35 9.13 0.75
C SER A 47 -12.31 8.09 1.31
N TRP A 48 -12.24 7.85 2.61
CA TRP A 48 -13.16 6.99 3.35
C TRP A 48 -13.24 7.49 4.79
N GLY A 49 -14.44 7.45 5.38
CA GLY A 49 -14.68 8.07 6.68
C GLY A 49 -14.28 9.54 6.69
N ASP A 50 -13.38 9.89 7.61
CA ASP A 50 -12.71 11.17 7.82
C ASP A 50 -11.27 11.22 7.26
N ILE A 51 -10.85 10.15 6.57
CA ILE A 51 -9.51 10.03 5.99
C ILE A 51 -9.53 10.44 4.52
N THR A 52 -8.55 11.24 4.14
CA THR A 52 -8.17 11.45 2.74
C THR A 52 -6.74 10.98 2.55
N ALA A 53 -6.56 10.07 1.60
CA ALA A 53 -5.25 9.53 1.26
C ALA A 53 -4.88 9.81 -0.20
N SER A 54 -3.57 9.97 -0.41
CA SER A 54 -2.96 10.01 -1.73
C SER A 54 -1.74 9.09 -1.74
N TRP A 55 -1.54 8.39 -2.85
CA TRP A 55 -0.39 7.52 -3.02
C TRP A 55 0.12 7.49 -4.45
N MET A 56 1.34 6.99 -4.59
CA MET A 56 1.98 6.70 -5.87
C MET A 56 2.94 5.54 -5.67
N TYR A 57 3.10 4.70 -6.69
CA TYR A 57 4.06 3.60 -6.67
C TYR A 57 5.26 3.90 -7.56
N HIS A 58 6.46 3.76 -7.02
CA HIS A 58 7.72 3.76 -7.77
C HIS A 58 8.42 2.41 -7.62
N LEU A 59 9.00 1.89 -8.71
CA LEU A 59 9.75 0.63 -8.68
C LEU A 59 10.99 0.72 -7.77
N ASP A 60 11.59 1.90 -7.69
CA ASP A 60 12.82 2.13 -6.92
C ASP A 60 12.51 2.34 -5.42
N ASP A 61 11.42 3.05 -5.11
CA ASP A 61 11.11 3.52 -3.73
C ASP A 61 9.93 2.79 -3.07
N GLY A 62 9.14 2.01 -3.82
CA GLY A 62 7.90 1.40 -3.36
C GLY A 62 6.72 2.38 -3.32
N TYR A 63 5.79 2.15 -2.39
CA TYR A 63 4.63 3.04 -2.19
C TYR A 63 5.02 4.29 -1.42
N ASN A 64 4.79 5.46 -2.01
CA ASN A 64 4.69 6.71 -1.29
C ASN A 64 3.23 6.94 -0.94
N PHE A 65 2.89 6.89 0.35
CA PHE A 65 1.51 7.00 0.85
C PHE A 65 1.41 8.13 1.87
N VAL A 66 0.42 9.00 1.72
CA VAL A 66 0.11 10.08 2.64
C VAL A 66 -1.37 10.02 2.98
N ALA A 67 -1.70 9.97 4.27
CA ALA A 67 -3.06 10.06 4.77
C ALA A 67 -3.21 11.24 5.74
N THR A 68 -4.36 11.90 5.67
CA THR A 68 -4.72 13.03 6.52
C THR A 68 -6.12 12.84 7.07
N HIS A 69 -6.33 13.29 8.31
CA HIS A 69 -7.61 13.30 8.98
C HIS A 69 -8.22 14.71 8.89
N GLY A 70 -9.46 14.79 8.42
CA GLY A 70 -10.26 16.03 8.32
C GLY A 70 -11.03 16.36 9.59
#